data_AF-A0A838HVD2-F1
#
_entry.id   AF-A0A838HVD2-F1
#
_cell.length_a   1.000
_cell.length_b   1.000
_cell.length_c   1.000
_cell.angle_alpha   90.00
_cell.angle_beta   90.00
_cell.angle_gamma   90.00
#
_symmetry.space_group_name_H-M   'P 1'
#
loop_
_entity.id
_entity.type
_entity.pdbx_description
1 polymer ?
#
loop_
_entity_poly.entity_id
_entity_poly.type
_entity_poly.pdbx_seq_one_letter_code
_entity_poly.pdbx_strand_id
1 'polypeptide(L)'
;SLVSLYAATGATIIEAPVEAGALDDTLQTELGHPVVGSWHAMASGGEQQLTYRVRTPDAWTQDGELVTYRFTYQHQTTIPPTRLRLTVAVPEGTEVRSMPRGATVRDGRVVVEDEAQGDLAVEVTFGLPAPDGTWARLTLWLSSPLFS
;
A
#
# COMPACT_ATOMS: atom_id res chain seq x y z
N SER A 1 20.94 8.73 3.07
CA SER A 1 19.76 8.93 3.92
C SER A 1 19.26 7.61 4.42
N LEU A 2 18.78 7.55 5.67
CA LEU A 2 18.04 6.38 6.17
C LEU A 2 16.59 6.49 5.67
N VAL A 3 16.09 5.42 5.09
CA VAL A 3 14.67 5.26 4.74
C VAL A 3 14.14 4.06 5.50
N SER A 4 13.11 4.29 6.31
CA SER A 4 12.43 3.24 7.07
C SER A 4 11.01 3.06 6.55
N LEU A 5 10.63 1.82 6.27
CA LEU A 5 9.26 1.44 5.96
C LEU A 5 8.65 0.77 7.19
N TYR A 6 7.57 1.35 7.71
CA TYR A 6 6.75 0.78 8.77
C TYR A 6 5.52 0.11 8.12
N ALA A 7 5.38 -1.20 8.29
CA ALA A 7 4.21 -1.94 7.84
C ALA A 7 3.12 -1.98 8.92
N ALA A 8 1.88 -2.23 8.52
CA ALA A 8 0.79 -2.45 9.47
C ALA A 8 1.09 -3.65 10.40
N THR A 9 0.53 -3.62 11.61
CA THR A 9 0.60 -4.78 12.52
C THR A 9 0.06 -6.04 11.84
N GLY A 10 0.77 -7.15 11.97
CA GLY A 10 0.43 -8.42 11.31
C GLY A 10 0.83 -8.53 9.83
N ALA A 11 1.38 -7.45 9.24
CA ALA A 11 1.94 -7.52 7.90
C ALA A 11 3.26 -8.30 7.87
N THR A 12 3.67 -8.72 6.68
CA THR A 12 4.96 -9.35 6.42
C THR A 12 5.66 -8.61 5.28
N ILE A 13 6.87 -8.11 5.53
CA ILE A 13 7.73 -7.56 4.48
C ILE A 13 8.35 -8.76 3.76
N ILE A 14 8.00 -8.91 2.49
CA ILE A 14 8.43 -10.03 1.64
C ILE A 14 9.71 -9.67 0.87
N GLU A 15 9.86 -8.41 0.49
CA GLU A 15 10.99 -7.91 -0.29
C GLU A 15 11.28 -6.46 0.09
N ALA A 16 12.56 -6.14 0.20
CA ALA A 16 13.07 -4.79 0.44
C ALA A 16 14.24 -4.52 -0.53
N PRO A 17 14.56 -3.26 -0.83
CA PRO A 17 15.66 -2.92 -1.72
C PRO A 17 16.99 -3.44 -1.15
N VAL A 18 17.64 -4.37 -1.86
CA VAL A 18 18.97 -4.87 -1.50
C VAL A 18 20.01 -4.00 -2.20
N GLU A 19 20.53 -2.98 -1.53
CA GLU A 19 21.64 -2.20 -2.12
C GLU A 19 22.99 -2.85 -1.78
N ALA A 20 23.84 -3.03 -2.78
CA ALA A 20 25.20 -3.54 -2.60
C ALA A 20 26.06 -2.49 -1.86
N GLY A 21 26.13 -2.63 -0.53
CA GLY A 21 26.80 -1.68 0.36
C GLY A 21 26.02 -1.34 1.62
N ALA A 22 24.73 -1.73 1.70
CA ALA A 22 23.94 -1.64 2.92
C ALA A 22 24.39 -2.74 3.89
N LEU A 23 25.13 -2.36 4.93
CA LEU A 23 25.29 -3.20 6.10
C LEU A 23 23.95 -3.19 6.86
N ASP A 24 23.29 -4.36 6.87
CA ASP A 24 22.08 -4.74 7.60
C ASP A 24 20.72 -4.14 7.14
N ASP A 25 20.08 -4.82 6.17
CA ASP A 25 18.62 -4.80 5.96
C ASP A 25 17.91 -5.60 7.07
N THR A 26 18.17 -5.25 8.33
CA THR A 26 17.66 -6.03 9.46
C THR A 26 16.17 -5.77 9.60
N LEU A 27 15.36 -6.78 9.28
CA LEU A 27 13.94 -6.79 9.61
C LEU A 27 13.80 -6.69 11.14
N GLN A 28 13.11 -5.67 11.60
CA GLN A 28 12.86 -5.41 13.01
C GLN A 28 11.37 -5.31 13.29
N THR A 29 11.00 -5.33 14.57
CA THR A 29 9.65 -5.00 15.01
C THR A 29 9.77 -3.82 15.96
N GLU A 30 9.09 -2.72 15.64
CA GLU A 30 9.03 -1.51 16.47
C GLU A 30 7.57 -1.20 16.78
N LEU A 31 7.21 -1.04 18.06
CA LEU A 31 5.84 -0.72 18.48
C LEU A 31 4.76 -1.68 17.92
N GLY A 32 5.12 -2.94 17.63
CA GLY A 32 4.22 -3.92 17.03
C GLY A 32 4.07 -3.83 15.51
N HIS A 33 4.86 -2.97 14.86
CA HIS A 33 4.94 -2.84 13.41
C HIS A 33 6.19 -3.56 12.89
N PRO A 34 6.08 -4.38 11.84
CA PRO A 34 7.25 -4.81 11.08
C PRO A 34 7.92 -3.60 10.42
N VAL A 35 9.23 -3.49 10.60
CA VAL A 35 10.03 -2.37 10.09
C VAL A 35 11.21 -2.92 9.30
N VAL A 36 11.49 -2.27 8.17
CA VAL A 36 12.79 -2.39 7.50
C VAL A 36 13.39 -1.00 7.33
N GLY A 37 14.60 -0.82 7.84
CA GLY A 37 15.41 0.37 7.65
C GLY A 37 16.48 0.09 6.60
N SER A 38 16.73 1.04 5.71
CA SER A 38 17.70 0.90 4.63
C SER A 38 18.44 2.21 4.41
N TRP A 39 19.77 2.15 4.35
CA TRP A 39 20.62 3.31 4.11
C TRP A 39 20.88 3.45 2.61
N HIS A 40 20.50 4.59 2.04
CA HIS A 40 20.63 4.88 0.61
C HIS A 40 21.55 6.06 0.37
N ALA A 41 22.57 5.89 -0.46
CA ALA A 41 23.46 6.98 -0.84
C ALA A 41 22.90 7.72 -2.06
N MET A 42 22.32 8.90 -1.84
CA MET A 42 21.80 9.74 -2.92
C MET A 42 22.74 10.91 -3.18
N ALA A 43 23.28 10.99 -4.40
CA ALA A 43 24.06 12.15 -4.83
C ALA A 43 23.19 13.41 -4.86
N SER A 44 23.81 14.58 -4.72
CA SER A 44 23.09 15.86 -4.84
C SER A 44 22.45 15.97 -6.23
N GLY A 45 21.13 16.25 -6.26
CA GLY A 45 20.33 16.29 -7.49
C GLY A 45 20.03 14.91 -8.11
N GLY A 46 20.42 13.82 -7.43
CA GLY A 46 20.11 12.45 -7.85
C GLY A 46 18.67 12.04 -7.54
N GLU A 47 18.21 11.02 -8.24
CA GLU A 47 16.92 10.35 -8.02
C GLU A 47 17.19 8.87 -7.76
N GLN A 48 16.41 8.26 -6.86
CA GLN A 48 16.51 6.84 -6.53
C GLN A 48 15.12 6.23 -6.39
N GLN A 49 14.94 5.03 -6.96
CA GLN A 49 13.70 4.26 -6.83
C GLN A 49 13.89 3.13 -5.82
N LEU A 50 13.00 3.06 -4.84
CA LEU A 50 12.95 2.01 -3.84
C LEU A 50 11.69 1.17 -4.04
N THR A 51 11.85 -0.15 -4.12
CA THR A 51 10.73 -1.09 -4.29
C THR A 51 10.65 -2.00 -3.08
N TYR A 52 9.47 -2.07 -2.48
CA TYR A 52 9.17 -2.94 -1.36
C TYR A 52 7.98 -3.82 -1.72
N ARG A 53 7.98 -5.06 -1.23
CA ARG A 53 6.82 -5.95 -1.31
C ARG A 53 6.36 -6.30 0.08
N VAL A 54 5.13 -5.92 0.42
CA VAL A 54 4.53 -6.18 1.74
C VAL A 54 3.23 -6.93 1.56
N ARG A 55 3.02 -7.97 2.38
CA ARG A 55 1.76 -8.67 2.51
C ARG A 55 1.05 -8.19 3.77
N THR A 56 -0.17 -7.67 3.62
CA THR A 56 -0.98 -7.20 4.75
C THR A 56 -2.31 -7.97 4.74
N PRO A 57 -2.44 -9.06 5.52
CA PRO A 57 -3.62 -9.93 5.45
C PRO A 57 -4.90 -9.20 5.85
N ASP A 58 -4.80 -8.25 6.78
CA ASP A 58 -5.93 -7.49 7.33
C ASP A 58 -6.00 -6.07 6.74
N ALA A 59 -5.60 -5.89 5.46
CA ALA A 59 -5.65 -4.59 4.78
C ALA A 59 -7.07 -4.09 4.48
N TRP A 60 -8.06 -4.96 4.67
CA TRP A 60 -9.44 -4.77 4.27
C TRP A 60 -10.35 -4.86 5.49
N THR A 61 -11.30 -3.96 5.61
CA THR A 61 -12.39 -4.06 6.59
C THR A 61 -13.70 -4.36 5.89
N GLN A 62 -14.53 -5.22 6.47
CA GLN A 62 -15.86 -5.54 5.95
C GLN A 62 -16.93 -4.98 6.89
N ASP A 63 -17.92 -4.31 6.32
CA ASP A 63 -19.14 -3.87 7.01
C ASP A 63 -20.36 -4.22 6.14
N GLY A 64 -21.10 -5.26 6.55
CA GLY A 64 -22.20 -5.82 5.76
C GLY A 64 -21.74 -6.23 4.35
N GLU A 65 -22.30 -5.57 3.35
CA GLU A 65 -22.02 -5.78 1.92
C GLU A 65 -20.92 -4.84 1.38
N LEU A 66 -20.18 -4.15 2.25
CA LEU A 66 -19.11 -3.25 1.87
C LEU A 66 -17.75 -3.79 2.32
N VAL A 67 -16.74 -3.68 1.46
CA VAL A 67 -15.33 -3.88 1.81
C VAL A 67 -14.55 -2.60 1.57
N THR A 68 -13.80 -2.15 2.56
CA THR A 68 -13.01 -0.92 2.50
C THR A 68 -11.52 -1.23 2.58
N TYR A 69 -10.76 -0.72 1.61
CA TYR A 69 -9.31 -0.64 1.66
C TYR A 69 -8.90 0.68 2.28
N ARG A 70 -7.92 0.66 3.18
CA ARG A 70 -7.32 1.87 3.75
C ARG A 70 -5.81 1.84 3.62
N PHE A 71 -5.26 2.91 3.05
CA PHE A 71 -3.82 3.16 2.96
C PHE A 71 -3.49 4.49 3.64
N THR A 72 -2.50 4.47 4.51
CA THR A 72 -1.98 5.68 5.16
C THR A 72 -0.55 5.89 4.72
N TYR A 73 -0.26 7.05 4.17
CA TYR A 73 1.09 7.56 3.96
C TYR A 73 1.40 8.57 5.05
N GLN A 74 2.46 8.32 5.81
CA GLN A 74 3.01 9.28 6.75
C GLN A 74 4.19 9.99 6.10
N HIS A 75 4.09 11.31 6.02
CA HIS A 75 5.07 12.16 5.38
C HIS A 75 6.34 12.22 6.23
N GLN A 76 7.51 12.18 5.56
CA GLN A 76 8.78 12.50 6.22
C GLN A 76 9.16 13.96 5.95
N THR A 77 9.26 14.75 7.02
CA THR A 77 9.59 16.19 6.98
C THR A 77 10.90 16.54 6.29
N THR A 78 11.83 15.59 6.25
CA THR A 78 13.18 15.76 5.68
C THR A 78 13.27 15.35 4.21
N ILE A 79 12.22 14.73 3.65
CA ILE A 79 12.15 14.36 2.24
C ILE A 79 11.27 15.40 1.53
N PRO A 80 11.71 15.99 0.39
CA PRO A 80 10.91 16.92 -0.39
C PRO A 80 9.54 16.34 -0.80
N PRO A 81 8.59 17.17 -1.29
CA PRO A 81 7.27 16.71 -1.70
C PRO A 81 7.38 15.47 -2.58
N THR A 82 6.71 14.40 -2.13
CA THR A 82 6.74 13.09 -2.78
C THR A 82 5.53 13.01 -3.69
N ARG A 83 5.77 12.79 -4.99
CA ARG A 83 4.68 12.41 -5.90
C ARG A 83 4.23 11.01 -5.54
N LEU A 84 3.01 10.91 -5.03
CA LEU A 84 2.39 9.65 -4.66
C LEU A 84 1.46 9.19 -5.78
N ARG A 85 1.64 7.94 -6.20
CA ARG A 85 0.70 7.24 -7.07
C ARG A 85 0.28 5.95 -6.39
N LEU A 86 -0.94 5.92 -5.88
CA LEU A 86 -1.56 4.71 -5.34
C LEU A 86 -2.45 4.08 -6.39
N THR A 87 -2.29 2.77 -6.58
CA THR A 87 -3.15 1.99 -7.46
C THR A 87 -3.77 0.85 -6.65
N VAL A 88 -5.09 0.82 -6.56
CA VAL A 88 -5.86 -0.20 -5.83
C VAL A 88 -6.61 -1.06 -6.84
N ALA A 89 -6.33 -2.36 -6.86
CA ALA A 89 -7.07 -3.28 -7.72
C ALA A 89 -8.53 -3.40 -7.25
N VAL A 90 -9.47 -3.35 -8.19
CA VAL A 90 -10.90 -3.59 -7.90
C VAL A 90 -11.09 -5.10 -7.75
N PRO A 91 -11.61 -5.59 -6.62
CA PRO A 91 -11.89 -7.02 -6.47
C PRO A 91 -12.87 -7.51 -7.53
N GLU A 92 -12.65 -8.72 -8.07
CA GLU A 92 -13.54 -9.29 -9.09
C GLU A 92 -14.98 -9.41 -8.57
N GLY A 93 -15.95 -9.01 -9.39
CA GLY A 93 -17.37 -9.05 -9.02
C GLY A 93 -17.81 -7.94 -8.06
N THR A 94 -16.95 -6.98 -7.72
CA THR A 94 -17.33 -5.82 -6.90
C THR A 94 -17.51 -4.55 -7.72
N GLU A 95 -18.22 -3.59 -7.13
CA GLU A 95 -18.39 -2.25 -7.69
C GLU A 95 -17.75 -1.20 -6.78
N VAL A 96 -17.07 -0.20 -7.34
CA VAL A 96 -16.56 0.94 -6.56
C VAL A 96 -17.73 1.76 -6.03
N ARG A 97 -17.88 1.84 -4.70
CA ARG A 97 -18.92 2.60 -4.00
C ARG A 97 -18.43 3.97 -3.54
N SER A 98 -17.17 4.05 -3.12
CA SER A 98 -16.52 5.28 -2.68
C SER A 98 -15.04 5.25 -3.05
N MET A 99 -14.50 6.40 -3.39
CA MET A 99 -13.07 6.60 -3.65
C MET A 99 -12.69 8.07 -3.34
N PRO A 100 -11.40 8.37 -3.13
CA PRO A 100 -10.96 9.73 -2.81
C PRO A 100 -11.30 10.72 -3.93
N ARG A 101 -11.46 11.98 -3.56
CA ARG A 101 -11.65 13.05 -4.56
C ARG A 101 -10.46 13.11 -5.51
N GLY A 102 -10.72 13.16 -6.81
CA GLY A 102 -9.68 13.18 -7.85
C GLY A 102 -9.18 11.79 -8.26
N ALA A 103 -9.60 10.72 -7.57
CA ALA A 103 -9.35 9.36 -8.01
C ALA A 103 -10.05 9.05 -9.33
N THR A 104 -9.48 8.16 -10.13
CA THR A 104 -10.09 7.67 -11.37
C THR A 104 -10.10 6.15 -11.43
N VAL A 105 -11.10 5.57 -12.10
CA VAL A 105 -11.15 4.13 -12.37
C VAL A 105 -10.63 3.88 -13.78
N ARG A 106 -9.57 3.09 -13.92
CA ARG A 106 -8.96 2.70 -15.21
C ARG A 106 -8.47 1.26 -15.14
N ASP A 107 -8.78 0.46 -16.15
CA ASP A 107 -8.31 -0.92 -16.30
C ASP A 107 -8.52 -1.79 -15.05
N GLY A 108 -9.71 -1.69 -14.44
CA GLY A 108 -10.08 -2.44 -13.23
C GLY A 108 -9.33 -2.00 -11.97
N ARG A 109 -8.82 -0.76 -11.93
CA ARG A 109 -8.08 -0.22 -10.79
C ARG A 109 -8.53 1.18 -10.45
N VAL A 110 -8.56 1.50 -9.16
CA VAL A 110 -8.70 2.86 -8.65
C VAL A 110 -7.30 3.47 -8.57
N VAL A 111 -7.08 4.56 -9.31
CA VAL A 111 -5.80 5.29 -9.36
C VAL A 111 -5.97 6.61 -8.64
N VAL A 112 -5.09 6.85 -7.67
CA VAL A 112 -4.99 8.10 -6.90
C VAL A 112 -3.59 8.67 -7.12
N GLU A 113 -3.53 9.91 -7.58
CA GLU A 113 -2.29 10.65 -7.79
C GLU A 113 -2.36 11.93 -6.95
N ASP A 114 -1.34 12.16 -6.13
CA ASP A 114 -1.24 13.31 -5.25
C ASP A 114 0.21 13.78 -5.11
N GLU A 115 0.42 15.06 -4.84
CA GLU A 115 1.72 15.58 -4.40
C GLU A 115 1.65 15.73 -2.89
N ALA A 116 2.12 14.70 -2.18
CA ALA A 116 1.98 14.64 -0.74
C ALA A 116 2.86 15.70 -0.06
N GLN A 117 2.21 16.76 0.42
CA GLN A 117 2.83 17.82 1.24
C GLN A 117 2.69 17.54 2.74
N GLY A 118 2.03 16.45 3.11
CA GLY A 118 1.78 16.00 4.47
C GLY A 118 1.27 14.56 4.49
N ASP A 119 0.75 14.14 5.63
CA ASP A 119 0.15 12.81 5.77
C ASP A 119 -1.07 12.67 4.86
N LEU A 120 -1.24 11.47 4.28
CA LEU A 120 -2.38 11.14 3.44
C LEU A 120 -3.07 9.88 3.97
N ALA A 121 -4.39 9.91 4.03
CA ALA A 121 -5.22 8.74 4.23
C ALA A 121 -6.09 8.54 2.99
N VAL A 122 -5.95 7.37 2.37
CA VAL A 122 -6.74 6.95 1.20
C VAL A 122 -7.66 5.82 1.61
N GLU A 123 -8.95 6.01 1.35
CA GLU A 123 -9.97 4.99 1.54
C GLU A 123 -10.70 4.72 0.23
N VAL A 124 -10.84 3.44 -0.11
CA VAL A 124 -11.61 2.99 -1.27
C VAL A 124 -12.58 1.91 -0.80
N THR A 125 -13.87 2.11 -1.07
CA THR A 125 -14.92 1.16 -0.66
C THR A 125 -15.52 0.50 -1.89
N PHE A 126 -15.68 -0.81 -1.79
CA PHE A 126 -16.26 -1.68 -2.79
C PHE A 126 -17.54 -2.31 -2.26
N GLY A 127 -18.56 -2.39 -3.11
CA GLY A 127 -19.78 -3.13 -2.85
C GLY A 127 -19.59 -4.57 -3.28
N LEU A 128 -19.93 -5.49 -2.39
CA LEU A 128 -19.82 -6.91 -2.60
C LEU A 128 -20.97 -7.42 -3.47
N PRO A 129 -20.72 -8.45 -4.30
CA PRO A 129 -21.76 -9.07 -5.10
C PRO A 129 -22.78 -9.80 -4.23
N ALA A 130 -23.95 -10.08 -4.80
CA ALA A 130 -24.97 -10.90 -4.17
C ALA A 130 -24.40 -12.28 -3.72
N PRO A 131 -24.99 -12.94 -2.70
CA PRO A 131 -24.50 -14.19 -2.10
C PRO A 131 -24.55 -15.46 -2.97
N ASP A 132 -24.33 -15.39 -4.27
CA ASP A 132 -24.52 -16.48 -5.25
C ASP A 132 -23.20 -17.10 -5.79
N GLY A 133 -22.22 -17.34 -4.92
CA GLY A 133 -20.97 -18.03 -5.27
C GLY A 133 -19.82 -17.10 -5.69
N THR A 134 -20.11 -15.83 -5.93
CA THR A 134 -19.13 -14.77 -6.17
C THR A 134 -18.27 -14.47 -4.92
N TRP A 135 -18.80 -14.77 -3.72
CA TRP A 135 -18.10 -14.62 -2.44
C TRP A 135 -16.88 -15.53 -2.28
N ALA A 136 -16.94 -16.78 -2.73
CA ALA A 136 -15.80 -17.69 -2.65
C ALA A 136 -14.61 -17.19 -3.50
N ARG A 137 -14.91 -16.60 -4.66
CA ARG A 137 -13.91 -15.96 -5.54
C ARG A 137 -13.33 -14.70 -4.92
N LEU A 138 -14.18 -13.87 -4.30
CA LEU A 138 -13.75 -12.67 -3.60
C LEU A 138 -12.81 -13.00 -2.42
N THR A 139 -13.12 -14.01 -1.60
CA THR A 139 -12.25 -14.41 -0.49
C THR A 139 -10.89 -14.90 -0.97
N LEU A 140 -10.85 -15.68 -2.07
CA LEU A 140 -9.61 -16.13 -2.72
C LEU A 140 -8.81 -14.95 -3.32
N TRP A 141 -9.51 -13.94 -3.85
CA TRP A 141 -8.89 -12.75 -4.39
C TRP A 141 -8.33 -11.84 -3.30
N LEU A 142 -9.07 -11.60 -2.21
CA LEU A 142 -8.61 -10.81 -1.06
C LEU A 142 -7.39 -11.42 -0.37
N SER A 143 -7.22 -12.74 -0.49
CA SER A 143 -6.05 -13.48 0.00
C SER A 143 -4.91 -13.58 -1.02
N SER A 144 -5.10 -13.07 -2.24
CA SER A 144 -4.06 -12.97 -3.28
C SER A 144 -3.31 -11.63 -3.20
N PRO A 145 -2.00 -11.61 -3.49
CA PRO A 145 -1.22 -10.36 -3.45
C PRO A 145 -1.74 -9.35 -4.47
N LEU A 146 -1.98 -8.11 -4.02
CA LEU A 146 -2.55 -7.01 -4.82
C LEU A 146 -1.60 -6.45 -5.90
N PHE A 147 -0.36 -6.93 -5.94
CA PHE A 147 0.67 -6.49 -6.87
C PHE A 147 1.41 -7.72 -7.44
N SER A 148 1.50 -7.77 -8.77
CA SER A 148 2.43 -8.66 -9.51
C SER A 148 3.75 -7.95 -9.73
#